data_AF-A0A849AET0-F1
#
_entry.id   AF-A0A849AET0-F1
#
_cell.length_a   1.000
_cell.length_b   1.000
_cell.length_c   1.000
_cell.angle_alpha   90.00
_cell.angle_beta   90.00
_cell.angle_gamma   90.00
#
_symmetry.space_group_name_H-M   'P 1'
#
loop_
_entity.id
_entity.type
_entity.pdbx_description
1 polymer ?
#
loop_
_entity_poly.entity_id
_entity_poly.type
_entity_poly.pdbx_seq_one_letter_code
_entity_poly.pdbx_strand_id
1 'polypeptide(L)'
;MSTEEPVLPGSAAAERSRIVAIGVALIGLVGMFVALLGWTGMMRDVEKTIGIAPWVIFVVGAVITVGAALFDLAAGSRSDVFAVAPGARLTPLQFTLNKLAPWIIVLLTLVGMLIIWLRYR
;
A
#
# COMPACT_ATOMS: atom_id res chain seq x y z
N MET A 1 -6.55 -27.52 -16.51
CA MET A 1 -5.78 -27.53 -15.24
C MET A 1 -4.47 -26.81 -15.54
N SER A 2 -4.45 -25.50 -15.36
CA SER A 2 -3.28 -24.66 -15.69
C SER A 2 -2.22 -24.86 -14.62
N THR A 3 -1.12 -25.50 -14.99
CA THR A 3 0.09 -25.65 -14.18
C THR A 3 0.67 -24.27 -13.91
N GLU A 4 0.40 -23.70 -12.73
CA GLU A 4 1.16 -22.56 -12.21
C GLU A 4 2.60 -23.02 -11.98
N GLU A 5 3.46 -22.78 -12.98
CA GLU A 5 4.89 -23.02 -12.82
C GLU A 5 5.42 -22.16 -11.66
N PRO A 6 6.10 -22.76 -10.68
CA PRO A 6 6.68 -22.01 -9.58
C PRO A 6 7.74 -21.07 -10.15
N VAL A 7 7.52 -19.77 -10.04
CA VAL A 7 8.48 -18.73 -10.44
C VAL A 7 9.78 -18.96 -9.66
N LEU A 8 10.83 -19.41 -10.36
CA LEU A 8 12.13 -19.67 -9.77
C LEU A 8 12.79 -18.34 -9.35
N PRO A 9 13.43 -18.29 -8.16
CA PRO A 9 14.20 -17.12 -7.74
C PRO A 9 15.37 -16.90 -8.72
N GLY A 10 15.45 -15.68 -9.28
CA GLY A 10 16.45 -15.32 -10.31
C GLY A 10 15.94 -15.37 -11.76
N SER A 11 14.67 -15.71 -11.99
CA SER A 11 14.03 -15.60 -13.31
C SER A 11 13.57 -14.16 -13.62
N ALA A 12 13.54 -13.78 -14.90
CA ALA A 12 13.02 -12.47 -15.35
C ALA A 12 11.58 -12.19 -14.88
N ALA A 13 10.80 -13.24 -14.62
CA ALA A 13 9.45 -13.15 -14.06
C ALA A 13 9.44 -12.70 -12.58
N ALA A 14 10.40 -13.18 -11.76
CA ALA A 14 10.56 -12.74 -10.38
C ALA A 14 11.01 -11.27 -10.28
N GLU A 15 11.91 -10.86 -11.17
CA GLU A 15 12.40 -9.48 -11.25
C GLU A 15 11.29 -8.50 -11.67
N ARG A 16 10.52 -8.85 -12.70
CA ARG A 16 9.37 -8.05 -13.14
C ARG A 16 8.30 -7.93 -12.06
N SER A 17 8.00 -9.00 -11.33
CA SER A 17 7.06 -8.98 -10.20
C SER A 17 7.53 -8.03 -9.09
N ARG A 18 8.84 -8.00 -8.81
CA ARG A 18 9.42 -7.12 -7.79
C ARG A 18 9.37 -5.65 -8.19
N ILE A 19 9.64 -5.34 -9.46
CA ILE A 19 9.53 -3.96 -9.99
C ILE A 19 8.09 -3.45 -9.87
N VAL A 20 7.10 -4.28 -10.23
CA VAL A 20 5.68 -3.91 -10.10
C VAL A 20 5.32 -3.67 -8.63
N ALA A 21 5.71 -4.56 -7.72
CA ALA A 21 5.44 -4.40 -6.29
C ALA A 21 6.06 -3.11 -5.73
N ILE A 22 7.31 -2.79 -6.10
CA ILE A 22 7.97 -1.54 -5.70
C ILE A 22 7.22 -0.33 -6.27
N GLY A 23 6.83 -0.38 -7.55
CA GLY A 23 6.06 0.70 -8.18
C GLY A 23 4.72 0.96 -7.48
N VAL A 24 4.00 -0.11 -7.15
CA VAL A 24 2.72 -0.02 -6.42
C VAL A 24 2.92 0.54 -5.01
N ALA A 25 3.98 0.12 -4.31
CA ALA A 25 4.33 0.67 -3.00
C ALA A 25 4.64 2.17 -3.07
N LEU A 26 5.39 2.61 -4.08
CA LEU A 26 5.69 4.03 -4.30
C LEU A 26 4.42 4.85 -4.58
N ILE A 27 3.51 4.32 -5.41
CA ILE A 27 2.20 4.95 -5.67
C ILE A 27 1.40 5.04 -4.36
N GLY A 28 1.39 3.99 -3.55
CA GLY A 28 0.77 3.99 -2.24
C GLY A 28 1.35 5.05 -1.30
N LEU A 29 2.67 5.23 -1.28
CA LEU A 29 3.34 6.28 -0.47
C LEU A 29 2.96 7.69 -0.94
N VAL A 30 2.86 7.92 -2.25
CA VAL A 30 2.37 9.20 -2.79
C VAL A 30 0.91 9.42 -2.38
N GLY A 31 0.06 8.40 -2.50
CA GLY A 31 -1.32 8.45 -2.02
C GLY A 31 -1.39 8.81 -0.53
N MET A 32 -0.56 8.19 0.30
CA MET A 32 -0.50 8.44 1.74
C MET A 32 -0.15 9.90 2.02
N PHE A 33 0.88 10.43 1.36
CA PHE A 33 1.27 11.83 1.50
C PHE A 33 0.12 12.78 1.14
N VAL A 34 -0.53 12.55 0.00
CA VAL A 34 -1.66 13.36 -0.47
C VAL A 34 -2.84 13.27 0.50
N ALA A 35 -3.15 12.07 1.01
CA ALA A 35 -4.23 11.87 1.98
C ALA A 35 -3.95 12.63 3.28
N LEU A 36 -2.76 12.48 3.86
CA LEU A 36 -2.36 13.17 5.09
C LEU A 36 -2.33 14.69 4.92
N LEU A 37 -1.94 15.17 3.73
CA LEU A 37 -1.96 16.60 3.41
C LEU A 37 -3.39 17.15 3.42
N GLY A 38 -4.32 16.48 2.73
CA GLY A 38 -5.74 16.86 2.72
C GLY A 38 -6.36 16.80 4.12
N TRP A 39 -6.07 15.73 4.87
CA TRP A 39 -6.51 15.58 6.26
C TRP A 39 -5.97 16.69 7.16
N THR A 40 -4.70 17.06 7.02
CA THR A 40 -4.10 18.19 7.75
C THR A 40 -4.80 19.50 7.42
N GLY A 41 -5.13 19.74 6.16
CA GLY A 41 -5.88 20.92 5.75
C GLY A 41 -7.27 20.97 6.40
N MET A 42 -7.99 19.84 6.40
CA MET A 42 -9.29 19.73 7.07
C MET A 42 -9.19 19.99 8.57
N MET A 43 -8.20 19.42 9.26
CA MET A 43 -8.03 19.59 10.71
C MET A 43 -7.57 21.00 11.12
N ARG A 44 -7.04 21.78 10.17
CA ARG A 44 -6.62 23.18 10.39
C ARG A 44 -7.67 24.19 9.91
N ASP A 45 -8.85 23.73 9.48
CA ASP A 45 -9.92 24.54 8.92
C ASP A 45 -9.47 25.51 7.82
N VAL A 46 -8.52 25.10 6.98
CA VAL A 46 -8.09 25.92 5.85
C VAL A 46 -9.09 25.82 4.70
N GLU A 47 -9.44 26.95 4.09
CA GLU A 47 -10.36 26.96 2.94
C GLU A 47 -9.80 26.19 1.73
N LYS A 48 -8.48 26.26 1.53
CA LYS A 48 -7.78 25.64 0.40
C LYS A 48 -6.43 25.07 0.83
N THR A 49 -6.11 23.89 0.30
CA THR A 49 -4.78 23.28 0.33
C THR A 49 -4.31 23.17 -1.11
N ILE A 50 -3.19 23.82 -1.46
CA ILE A 50 -2.68 23.88 -2.86
C ILE A 50 -3.77 24.32 -3.86
N GLY A 51 -4.54 25.34 -3.50
CA GLY A 51 -5.59 25.90 -4.37
C GLY A 51 -6.87 25.07 -4.51
N ILE A 52 -6.95 23.88 -3.91
CA ILE A 52 -8.10 22.97 -3.97
C ILE A 52 -8.69 22.80 -2.56
N ALA A 53 -9.98 22.45 -2.47
CA ALA A 53 -10.60 22.12 -1.19
C ALA A 53 -9.87 20.92 -0.53
N PRO A 54 -9.54 20.98 0.78
CA PRO A 54 -8.74 19.95 1.45
C PRO A 54 -9.35 18.54 1.40
N TRP A 55 -10.68 18.45 1.45
CA TRP A 55 -11.39 17.16 1.37
C TRP A 55 -11.19 16.46 0.02
N VAL A 56 -11.06 17.21 -1.09
CA VAL A 56 -10.80 16.63 -2.42
C VAL A 56 -9.42 16.00 -2.44
N ILE A 57 -8.42 16.72 -1.93
CA ILE A 57 -7.05 16.21 -1.80
C ILE A 57 -7.04 14.96 -0.93
N PHE A 58 -7.76 14.97 0.19
CA PHE A 58 -7.89 13.80 1.06
C PHE A 58 -8.47 12.58 0.32
N VAL A 59 -9.61 12.76 -0.36
CA VAL A 59 -10.30 11.67 -1.09
C VAL A 59 -9.40 11.09 -2.18
N VAL A 60 -8.75 11.95 -2.98
CA VAL A 60 -7.83 11.51 -4.04
C VAL A 60 -6.67 10.71 -3.45
N GLY A 61 -6.04 11.21 -2.39
CA GLY A 61 -4.96 10.50 -1.71
C GLY A 61 -5.42 9.16 -1.14
N ALA A 62 -6.57 9.13 -0.46
CA ALA A 62 -7.12 7.91 0.13
C ALA A 62 -7.44 6.84 -0.92
N VAL A 63 -8.03 7.24 -2.06
CA VAL A 63 -8.31 6.33 -3.19
C VAL A 63 -7.01 5.76 -3.76
N ILE A 64 -5.97 6.57 -3.92
CA ILE A 64 -4.67 6.09 -4.40
C ILE A 64 -4.04 5.11 -3.41
N THR A 65 -4.03 5.43 -2.12
CA THR A 65 -3.46 4.58 -1.06
C THR A 65 -4.16 3.23 -0.97
N VAL A 66 -5.49 3.26 -0.88
CA VAL A 66 -6.29 2.03 -0.78
C VAL A 66 -6.24 1.26 -2.10
N GLY A 67 -6.31 1.95 -3.23
CA GLY A 67 -6.19 1.36 -4.56
C GLY A 67 -4.86 0.63 -4.76
N ALA A 68 -3.76 1.20 -4.29
CA ALA A 68 -2.45 0.55 -4.33
C ALA A 68 -2.42 -0.75 -3.50
N ALA A 69 -2.96 -0.74 -2.28
CA ALA A 69 -3.03 -1.93 -1.44
C ALA A 69 -3.94 -3.02 -2.05
N LEU A 70 -5.08 -2.63 -2.63
CA LEU A 70 -5.97 -3.55 -3.33
C LEU A 70 -5.32 -4.13 -4.60
N PHE A 71 -4.58 -3.30 -5.35
CA PHE A 71 -3.87 -3.75 -6.54
C PHE A 71 -2.75 -4.74 -6.18
N ASP A 72 -1.97 -4.49 -5.14
CA ASP A 72 -0.93 -5.43 -4.70
C ASP A 72 -1.54 -6.76 -4.22
N LEU A 73 -2.66 -6.71 -3.49
CA LEU A 73 -3.42 -7.90 -3.08
C LEU A 73 -3.97 -8.69 -4.28
N ALA A 74 -4.51 -8.00 -5.28
CA ALA A 74 -5.11 -8.61 -6.48
C ALA A 74 -4.05 -9.12 -7.47
N ALA A 75 -2.91 -8.43 -7.58
CA ALA A 75 -1.80 -8.83 -8.41
C ALA A 75 -1.17 -10.15 -7.94
N GLY A 76 -1.48 -10.59 -6.71
CA GLY A 76 -0.84 -11.74 -6.09
C GLY A 76 0.68 -11.62 -6.15
N SER A 77 1.18 -10.38 -6.22
CA SER A 77 2.60 -10.07 -6.29
C SER A 77 3.16 -10.77 -5.06
N ARG A 78 3.95 -11.81 -5.32
CA ARG A 78 4.72 -12.46 -4.26
C ARG A 78 5.82 -11.47 -3.88
N SER A 79 5.45 -10.35 -3.27
CA SER A 79 6.28 -9.58 -2.36
C SER A 79 6.45 -10.44 -1.12
N ASP A 80 6.99 -11.64 -1.31
CA ASP A 80 7.15 -12.64 -0.27
C ASP A 80 8.18 -12.07 0.71
N VAL A 81 7.69 -11.44 1.78
CA VAL A 81 8.50 -11.07 2.95
C VAL A 81 9.17 -12.35 3.49
N PHE A 82 8.48 -13.48 3.33
CA PHE A 82 9.00 -14.82 3.53
C PHE A 82 9.04 -15.59 2.20
N ALA A 83 10.20 -15.58 1.53
CA ALA A 83 10.43 -16.46 0.39
C ALA A 83 10.60 -17.90 0.91
N VAL A 84 9.70 -18.80 0.53
CA VAL A 84 9.80 -20.22 0.88
C VAL A 84 10.38 -20.99 -0.30
N ALA A 85 11.29 -21.93 -0.01
CA ALA A 85 11.92 -22.77 -1.03
C ALA A 85 10.87 -23.55 -1.85
N PRO A 86 11.14 -23.86 -3.13
CA PRO A 86 10.22 -24.61 -3.99
C PRO A 86 9.82 -25.94 -3.32
N GLY A 87 8.52 -26.13 -3.08
CA GLY A 87 7.97 -27.35 -2.46
C GLY A 87 7.64 -27.27 -0.97
N ALA A 88 8.04 -26.19 -0.27
CA ALA A 88 7.61 -25.96 1.11
C ALA A 88 6.37 -25.05 1.16
N ARG A 89 5.40 -25.41 2.00
CA ARG A 89 4.20 -24.59 2.22
C ARG A 89 4.52 -23.50 3.24
N LEU A 90 4.12 -22.26 2.95
CA LEU A 90 4.09 -21.17 3.93
C LEU A 90 3.30 -21.63 5.16
N THR A 91 3.80 -21.31 6.35
CA THR A 91 3.01 -21.47 7.56
C THR A 91 1.78 -20.55 7.51
N PRO A 92 0.66 -20.87 8.18
CA PRO A 92 -0.52 -20.01 8.20
C PRO A 92 -0.23 -18.56 8.61
N LEU A 93 0.73 -18.39 9.53
CA LEU A 93 1.22 -17.09 9.96
C LEU A 93 1.94 -16.32 8.84
N GLN A 94 2.88 -16.95 8.13
CA GLN A 94 3.62 -16.32 7.03
C GLN A 94 2.70 -15.95 5.85
N PHE A 95 1.71 -16.80 5.54
CA PHE A 95 0.69 -16.49 4.56
C PHE A 95 -0.15 -15.27 4.96
N THR A 96 -0.51 -15.19 6.25
CA THR A 96 -1.26 -14.05 6.79
C THR A 96 -0.42 -12.78 6.75
N LEU A 97 0.87 -12.85 7.11
CA LEU A 97 1.78 -11.70 7.06
C LEU A 97 2.01 -11.19 5.63
N ASN A 98 2.18 -12.08 4.65
CA ASN A 98 2.30 -11.67 3.24
C ASN A 98 1.00 -11.00 2.74
N LYS A 99 -0.18 -11.42 3.22
CA LYS A 99 -1.46 -10.74 2.92
C LYS A 99 -1.61 -9.38 3.60
N LEU A 100 -0.97 -9.18 4.74
CA LEU A 100 -1.04 -7.94 5.50
C LEU A 100 0.03 -6.93 5.07
N ALA A 101 1.12 -7.37 4.44
CA ALA A 101 2.19 -6.50 3.97
C ALA A 101 1.70 -5.32 3.08
N PRO A 102 0.78 -5.52 2.12
CA PRO A 102 0.21 -4.43 1.32
C PRO A 102 -0.52 -3.36 2.13
N TRP A 103 -1.08 -3.73 3.29
CA TRP A 103 -1.89 -2.87 4.14
C TRP A 103 -1.05 -1.97 5.04
N ILE A 104 0.27 -2.17 5.11
CA ILE A 104 1.13 -1.40 6.00
C ILE A 104 1.07 0.10 5.72
N ILE A 105 1.02 0.50 4.44
CA ILE A 105 0.91 1.91 4.05
C ILE A 105 -0.45 2.49 4.47
N VAL A 106 -1.53 1.72 4.32
CA VAL A 106 -2.88 2.13 4.75
C VAL A 106 -2.90 2.34 6.27
N LEU A 107 -2.34 1.39 7.04
CA LEU A 107 -2.24 1.50 8.49
C LEU A 107 -1.41 2.72 8.92
N LEU A 108 -0.24 2.94 8.31
CA LEU A 108 0.58 4.12 8.57
C LEU A 108 -0.16 5.42 8.23
N THR A 109 -0.99 5.42 7.18
CA THR A 109 -1.86 6.56 6.85
C THR A 109 -2.87 6.82 7.96
N LEU A 110 -3.56 5.79 8.46
CA LEU A 110 -4.52 5.92 9.55
C LEU A 110 -3.85 6.40 10.86
N VAL A 111 -2.66 5.89 11.17
CA VAL A 111 -1.86 6.34 12.32
C VAL A 111 -1.49 7.82 12.16
N GLY A 112 -1.04 8.24 10.97
CA GLY A 112 -0.74 9.64 10.66
C GLY A 112 -1.97 10.53 10.85
N MET A 113 -3.13 10.10 10.35
CA MET A 113 -4.40 10.81 10.54
C MET A 113 -4.75 10.96 12.02
N LEU A 114 -4.59 9.89 12.81
CA LEU A 114 -4.84 9.90 14.25
C LEU A 114 -3.91 10.88 14.98
N ILE A 115 -2.61 10.89 14.65
CA ILE A 115 -1.64 11.83 15.23
C ILE A 115 -2.02 13.28 14.90
N ILE A 116 -2.37 13.56 13.64
CA ILE A 116 -2.78 14.90 13.20
C ILE A 116 -4.07 15.32 13.93
N TRP A 117 -5.03 14.41 14.05
CA TRP A 117 -6.28 14.67 14.76
C TRP A 117 -6.04 14.97 16.25
N LEU A 118 -5.20 14.18 16.92
CA LEU A 118 -4.81 14.44 18.33
C LEU A 118 -4.08 15.78 18.51
N ARG A 119 -3.41 16.29 17.48
CA ARG A 119 -2.65 17.54 17.53
C ARG A 119 -3.51 18.78 17.34
N TYR A 120 -4.54 18.70 16.51
CA TYR A 120 -5.36 19.86 16.11
C TYR A 120 -6.78 19.84 16.68
N ARG A 121 -7.15 18.78 17.39
CA ARG A 121 -8.32 18.78 18.28
C ARG A 121 -8.03 19.55 19.56
#